data_AF-A0A933SNA8-F1
#
_entry.id   AF-A0A933SNA8-F1
#
_cell.length_a   1.000
_cell.length_b   1.000
_cell.length_c   1.000
_cell.angle_alpha   90.00
_cell.angle_beta   90.00
_cell.angle_gamma   90.00
#
_symmetry.space_group_name_H-M   'P 1'
#
loop_
_entity.id
_entity.type
_entity.pdbx_description
1 polymer ?
#
loop_
_entity_poly.entity_id
_entity_poly.type
_entity_poly.pdbx_seq_one_letter_code
_entity_poly.pdbx_strand_id
1 'polypeptide(L)'
;MGVSGKLLYQVVRYNPKSFSQRRPDGKGGWIWNLEGITPTLYHLSEVLKAETVYICEGEKDVDNLRSLGLTATCNSGGAGKWRKEYAESLKDKDVAIFPHNDTPGQQHGQDVARSLCGIAKSVKVVTLPGLPEKGDVSDWIEARKGEGKDLETIKAELLSLVDSTAEYKPLAEKPTEVPQKEPKVRAVSVREFLLMQFPPRENILSPWLPTQGLCMVHAPRGVGKTFFSLNAAVAVASGGQFLRFQAPKPCGVLLCDGEMPGGPTGTPCKDHLRRG
;
A
#
# COMPACT_ATOMS: atom_id res chain seq x y z
N MET A 1 12.41 -20.59 -10.05
CA MET A 1 13.76 -21.20 -10.02
C MET A 1 14.75 -20.17 -9.48
N GLY A 2 15.73 -20.58 -8.67
CA GLY A 2 16.80 -19.70 -8.17
C GLY A 2 17.95 -19.53 -9.17
N VAL A 3 19.04 -18.88 -8.76
CA VAL A 3 20.21 -18.56 -9.61
C VAL A 3 20.80 -19.79 -10.30
N SER A 4 20.89 -20.93 -9.62
CA SER A 4 21.43 -22.19 -10.17
C SER A 4 20.43 -22.95 -11.06
N GLY A 5 19.26 -22.39 -11.34
CA GLY A 5 18.17 -23.10 -12.00
C GLY A 5 17.52 -24.17 -11.10
N LYS A 6 17.86 -24.25 -9.81
CA LYS A 6 17.21 -25.16 -8.87
C LYS A 6 15.88 -24.59 -8.37
N LEU A 7 14.88 -25.45 -8.14
CA LEU A 7 13.62 -25.04 -7.51
C LEU A 7 13.85 -24.63 -6.05
N LEU A 8 13.49 -23.39 -5.71
CA LEU A 8 13.59 -22.88 -4.33
C LEU A 8 12.28 -23.08 -3.56
N TYR A 9 11.16 -22.65 -4.15
CA TYR A 9 9.82 -22.78 -3.59
C TYR A 9 8.77 -22.66 -4.70
N GLN A 10 7.53 -22.95 -4.33
CA GLN A 10 6.34 -22.84 -5.17
C GLN A 10 5.25 -22.06 -4.44
N VAL A 11 4.49 -21.29 -5.21
CA VAL A 11 3.21 -20.72 -4.78
C VAL A 11 2.11 -21.56 -5.45
N VAL A 12 1.37 -22.32 -4.65
CA VAL A 12 0.30 -23.20 -5.10
C VAL A 12 -1.02 -22.44 -5.02
N ARG A 13 -1.74 -22.37 -6.14
CA ARG A 13 -3.08 -21.79 -6.20
C ARG A 13 -4.14 -22.89 -6.11
N TYR A 14 -5.14 -22.70 -5.26
CA TYR A 14 -6.31 -23.58 -5.14
C TYR A 14 -7.57 -22.94 -5.75
N ASN A 15 -8.60 -23.76 -5.94
CA ASN A 15 -9.95 -23.35 -6.31
C ASN A 15 -10.92 -23.66 -5.15
N PRO A 16 -11.70 -22.69 -4.63
CA PRO A 16 -11.72 -21.25 -4.97
C PRO A 16 -10.41 -20.54 -4.61
N LYS A 17 -10.15 -19.37 -5.21
CA LYS A 17 -8.85 -18.66 -5.21
C LYS A 17 -8.26 -18.51 -3.80
N SER A 18 -7.32 -19.38 -3.46
CA SER A 18 -6.45 -19.28 -2.29
C SER A 18 -5.03 -19.71 -2.67
N PHE A 19 -4.05 -19.33 -1.86
CA PHE A 19 -2.64 -19.58 -2.14
C PHE A 19 -1.93 -20.18 -0.93
N SER A 20 -1.10 -21.19 -1.17
CA SER A 20 -0.18 -21.75 -0.18
C SER A 20 1.23 -21.81 -0.74
N GLN A 21 2.22 -21.56 0.11
CA GLN A 21 3.63 -21.59 -0.28
C GLN A 21 4.30 -22.84 0.26
N ARG A 22 5.16 -23.47 -0.55
CA ARG A 22 5.90 -24.67 -0.16
C ARG A 22 7.30 -24.71 -0.76
N ARG A 23 8.22 -25.39 -0.09
CA ARG A 23 9.60 -25.62 -0.55
C ARG A 23 9.93 -27.11 -0.62
N PRO A 24 10.86 -27.54 -1.48
CA PRO A 24 11.31 -28.93 -1.51
C PRO A 24 11.95 -29.33 -0.18
N ASP A 25 11.70 -30.55 0.29
CA ASP A 25 12.33 -31.11 1.50
C ASP A 25 13.73 -31.71 1.24
N GLY A 26 14.16 -31.75 -0.04
CA GLY A 26 15.41 -32.37 -0.48
C GLY A 26 15.36 -33.89 -0.68
N LYS A 27 14.20 -34.53 -0.40
CA LYS A 27 13.95 -35.97 -0.50
C LYS A 27 12.82 -36.32 -1.47
N GLY A 28 12.30 -35.32 -2.20
CA GLY A 28 11.21 -35.47 -3.17
C GLY A 28 9.82 -35.08 -2.63
N GLY A 29 9.75 -34.66 -1.37
CA GLY A 29 8.54 -34.13 -0.72
C GLY A 29 8.53 -32.60 -0.60
N TRP A 30 7.58 -32.10 0.20
CA TRP A 30 7.29 -30.67 0.35
C TRP A 30 7.17 -30.27 1.82
N ILE A 31 7.73 -29.10 2.15
CA ILE A 31 7.52 -28.40 3.44
C ILE A 31 6.66 -27.17 3.16
N TRP A 32 5.52 -27.03 3.86
CA TRP A 32 4.51 -25.98 3.63
C TRP A 32 4.83 -24.67 4.36
N ASN A 33 6.04 -24.15 4.15
CA ASN A 33 6.46 -22.81 4.60
C ASN A 33 7.60 -22.30 3.72
N LEU A 34 8.00 -21.04 3.95
CA LEU A 34 9.19 -20.43 3.34
C LEU A 34 10.32 -20.19 4.35
N GLU A 35 10.33 -20.90 5.48
CA GLU A 35 11.38 -20.73 6.48
C GLU A 35 12.75 -21.08 5.90
N GLY A 36 13.72 -20.17 6.09
CA GLY A 36 15.06 -20.31 5.52
C GLY A 36 15.14 -20.09 4.00
N ILE A 37 14.04 -19.70 3.35
CA ILE A 37 14.03 -19.32 1.94
C ILE A 37 13.98 -17.80 1.85
N THR A 38 14.96 -17.23 1.15
CA THR A 38 14.88 -15.82 0.72
C THR A 38 14.03 -15.77 -0.54
N PRO A 39 12.87 -15.08 -0.53
CA PRO A 39 12.08 -14.93 -1.75
C PRO A 39 12.89 -14.23 -2.84
N THR A 40 12.74 -14.71 -4.07
CA THR A 40 13.42 -14.16 -5.25
C THR A 40 12.40 -13.86 -6.33
N LEU A 41 12.83 -13.14 -7.37
CA LEU A 41 12.03 -12.98 -8.58
C LEU A 41 11.64 -14.34 -9.16
N TYR A 42 10.41 -14.43 -9.68
CA TYR A 42 9.94 -15.61 -10.38
C TYR A 42 10.76 -15.81 -11.66
N HIS A 43 11.13 -17.05 -12.01
CA HIS A 43 12.05 -17.33 -13.13
C HIS A 43 13.41 -16.59 -13.09
N LEU A 44 13.97 -16.29 -11.90
CA LEU A 44 15.22 -15.54 -11.75
C LEU A 44 16.37 -16.01 -12.67
N SER A 45 16.56 -17.31 -12.86
CA SER A 45 17.62 -17.84 -13.75
C SER A 45 17.50 -17.37 -15.21
N GLU A 46 16.28 -17.16 -15.70
CA GLU A 46 16.01 -16.64 -17.05
C GLU A 46 16.20 -15.12 -17.06
N VAL A 47 15.69 -14.43 -16.03
CA VAL A 47 15.85 -12.97 -15.83
C VAL A 47 17.32 -12.55 -15.88
N LEU A 48 18.20 -13.28 -15.18
CA LEU A 48 19.64 -12.95 -15.14
C LEU A 48 20.30 -12.99 -16.53
N LYS A 49 19.81 -13.85 -17.43
CA LYS A 49 20.38 -14.06 -18.78
C LYS A 49 19.78 -13.16 -19.85
N ALA A 50 18.61 -12.58 -19.61
CA ALA A 50 17.90 -11.79 -20.61
C ALA A 50 18.41 -10.34 -20.66
N GLU A 51 18.38 -9.73 -21.83
CA GLU A 51 18.64 -8.30 -22.02
C GLU A 51 17.39 -7.46 -21.72
N THR A 52 16.21 -7.99 -22.07
CA THR A 52 14.91 -7.37 -21.84
C THR A 52 14.07 -8.22 -20.90
N VAL A 53 13.45 -7.60 -19.89
CA VAL A 53 12.63 -8.29 -18.88
C VAL A 53 11.28 -7.59 -18.72
N TYR A 54 10.21 -8.37 -18.78
CA TYR A 54 8.85 -7.89 -18.56
C TYR A 54 8.40 -8.19 -17.13
N ILE A 55 7.91 -7.19 -16.41
CA ILE A 55 7.45 -7.35 -15.02
C ILE A 55 5.92 -7.33 -14.98
N CYS A 56 5.35 -8.40 -14.43
CA CYS A 56 3.92 -8.50 -14.16
C CYS A 56 3.66 -8.50 -12.65
N GLU A 57 2.40 -8.31 -12.24
CA GLU A 57 2.03 -8.37 -10.83
C GLU A 57 1.96 -9.81 -10.28
N GLY A 58 1.56 -10.79 -11.11
CA GLY A 58 1.35 -12.18 -10.68
C GLY A 58 1.88 -13.25 -11.64
N GLU A 59 2.04 -14.47 -11.12
CA GLU A 59 2.67 -15.58 -11.85
C GLU A 59 1.90 -16.00 -13.12
N LYS A 60 0.56 -15.89 -13.12
CA LYS A 60 -0.29 -16.17 -14.30
C LYS A 60 0.08 -15.29 -15.50
N ASP A 61 0.25 -14.00 -15.24
CA ASP A 61 0.61 -13.01 -16.25
C ASP A 61 2.01 -13.27 -16.80
N VAL A 62 2.94 -13.66 -15.92
CA VAL A 62 4.29 -14.07 -16.29
C VAL A 62 4.26 -15.26 -17.24
N ASP A 63 3.50 -16.31 -16.90
CA ASP A 63 3.42 -17.51 -17.75
C ASP A 63 2.79 -17.21 -19.10
N ASN A 64 1.77 -16.34 -19.16
CA ASN A 64 1.17 -15.91 -20.41
C ASN A 64 2.14 -15.13 -21.30
N LEU A 65 2.95 -14.21 -20.75
CA LEU A 65 4.01 -13.55 -21.52
C LEU A 65 5.10 -14.52 -21.97
N ARG A 66 5.48 -15.48 -21.11
CA ARG A 66 6.44 -16.53 -21.47
C ARG A 66 5.93 -17.41 -22.61
N SER A 67 4.63 -17.66 -22.70
CA SER A 67 4.02 -18.37 -23.83
C SER A 67 4.16 -17.64 -25.17
N LEU A 68 4.36 -16.31 -25.15
CA LEU A 68 4.69 -15.48 -26.32
C LEU A 68 6.20 -15.42 -26.61
N GLY A 69 7.02 -16.18 -25.87
CA GLY A 69 8.47 -16.18 -25.99
C GLY A 69 9.16 -14.98 -25.36
N LEU A 70 8.50 -14.27 -24.44
CA LEU A 70 9.05 -13.12 -23.73
C LEU A 70 9.61 -13.54 -22.36
N THR A 71 10.73 -12.96 -21.94
CA THR A 71 11.26 -13.20 -20.58
C THR A 71 10.52 -12.33 -19.58
N ALA A 72 9.63 -12.93 -18.79
CA ALA A 72 8.83 -12.22 -17.80
C ALA A 72 9.09 -12.70 -16.36
N THR A 73 8.80 -11.82 -15.40
CA THR A 73 8.94 -12.09 -13.96
C THR A 73 7.94 -11.30 -13.11
N CYS A 74 7.80 -11.70 -11.84
CA CYS A 74 7.04 -10.98 -10.82
C CYS A 74 7.68 -11.22 -9.44
N ASN A 75 7.36 -10.38 -8.46
CA ASN A 75 7.70 -10.67 -7.07
C ASN A 75 6.72 -11.66 -6.46
N SER A 76 7.18 -12.39 -5.43
CA SER A 76 6.27 -13.20 -4.64
C SER A 76 5.32 -12.34 -3.81
N GLY A 77 4.04 -12.72 -3.78
CA GLY A 77 3.02 -12.09 -2.93
C GLY A 77 2.27 -10.92 -3.56
N GLY A 78 2.47 -10.63 -4.84
CA GLY A 78 1.72 -9.63 -5.60
C GLY A 78 2.00 -8.17 -5.20
N ALA A 79 1.06 -7.27 -5.53
CA ALA A 79 1.18 -5.84 -5.29
C ALA A 79 1.58 -5.50 -3.84
N GLY A 80 2.46 -4.50 -3.71
CA GLY A 80 2.96 -4.01 -2.42
C GLY A 80 3.97 -4.93 -1.71
N LYS A 81 4.38 -6.06 -2.32
CA LYS A 81 5.42 -6.96 -1.79
C LYS A 81 6.76 -6.89 -2.55
N TRP A 82 6.91 -5.89 -3.43
CA TRP A 82 8.18 -5.61 -4.09
C TRP A 82 9.24 -5.23 -3.06
N ARG A 83 10.46 -5.75 -3.23
CA ARG A 83 11.60 -5.47 -2.37
C ARG A 83 12.71 -4.86 -3.20
N LYS A 84 13.42 -3.88 -2.64
CA LYS A 84 14.44 -3.10 -3.37
C LYS A 84 15.59 -3.97 -3.86
N GLU A 85 15.89 -5.06 -3.15
CA GLU A 85 16.95 -6.02 -3.47
C GLU A 85 16.70 -6.73 -4.82
N TYR A 86 15.45 -6.77 -5.31
CA TYR A 86 15.15 -7.34 -6.62
C TYR A 86 15.70 -6.50 -7.77
N ALA A 87 15.92 -5.19 -7.56
CA ALA A 87 16.44 -4.29 -8.58
C ALA A 87 17.83 -4.70 -9.08
N GLU A 88 18.67 -5.29 -8.22
CA GLU A 88 20.01 -5.74 -8.61
C GLU A 88 19.96 -6.82 -9.70
N SER A 89 18.92 -7.67 -9.69
CA SER A 89 18.75 -8.72 -10.72
C SER A 89 18.39 -8.14 -12.10
N LEU A 90 18.02 -6.86 -12.14
CA LEU A 90 17.51 -6.13 -13.31
C LEU A 90 18.48 -5.03 -13.76
N LYS A 91 19.67 -4.97 -13.17
CA LYS A 91 20.71 -3.99 -13.51
C LYS A 91 21.10 -4.08 -14.98
N ASP A 92 21.24 -2.92 -15.63
CA ASP A 92 21.63 -2.75 -17.04
C ASP A 92 20.70 -3.43 -18.07
N LYS A 93 19.48 -3.83 -17.66
CA LYS A 93 18.46 -4.44 -18.55
C LYS A 93 17.42 -3.43 -19.01
N ASP A 94 16.79 -3.69 -20.16
CA ASP A 94 15.60 -2.98 -20.62
C ASP A 94 14.36 -3.59 -19.94
N VAL A 95 13.61 -2.80 -19.17
CA VAL A 95 12.50 -3.29 -18.35
C VAL A 95 11.17 -2.67 -18.75
N ALA A 96 10.17 -3.51 -18.99
CA ALA A 96 8.79 -3.06 -19.23
C ALA A 96 7.84 -3.65 -18.18
N ILE A 97 7.08 -2.80 -17.51
CA ILE A 97 6.21 -3.14 -16.38
C ILE A 97 4.75 -3.08 -16.85
N PHE A 98 4.00 -4.16 -16.63
CA PHE A 98 2.58 -4.28 -16.93
C PHE A 98 1.75 -4.29 -15.63
N PRO A 99 1.37 -3.12 -15.10
CA PRO A 99 0.51 -3.04 -13.92
C PRO A 99 -0.92 -3.53 -14.21
N HIS A 100 -1.61 -4.03 -13.19
CA HIS A 100 -3.06 -4.27 -13.27
C HIS A 100 -3.84 -2.95 -13.47
N ASN A 101 -4.99 -3.03 -14.15
CA ASN A 101 -5.83 -1.89 -14.46
C ASN A 101 -6.72 -1.48 -13.26
N ASP A 102 -6.08 -1.24 -12.12
CA ASP A 102 -6.71 -0.72 -10.91
C ASP A 102 -5.72 0.15 -10.11
N THR A 103 -6.23 0.87 -9.10
CA THR A 103 -5.40 1.80 -8.33
C THR A 103 -4.21 1.12 -7.62
N PRO A 104 -4.37 -0.03 -6.94
CA PRO A 104 -3.25 -0.73 -6.32
C PRO A 104 -2.20 -1.22 -7.33
N GLY A 105 -2.63 -1.77 -8.47
CA GLY A 105 -1.75 -2.27 -9.52
C GLY A 105 -0.94 -1.16 -10.17
N GLN A 106 -1.58 -0.02 -10.45
CA GLN A 106 -0.87 1.17 -10.95
C GLN A 106 0.15 1.68 -9.96
N GLN A 107 -0.21 1.81 -8.67
CA GLN A 107 0.73 2.23 -7.63
C GLN A 107 1.91 1.26 -7.51
N HIS A 108 1.64 -0.04 -7.54
CA HIS A 108 2.68 -1.06 -7.51
C HIS A 108 3.63 -0.94 -8.70
N GLY A 109 3.11 -0.77 -9.92
CA GLY A 109 3.92 -0.56 -11.12
C GLY A 109 4.83 0.67 -11.02
N GLN A 110 4.32 1.77 -10.44
CA GLN A 110 5.10 2.97 -10.17
C GLN A 110 6.21 2.74 -9.13
N ASP A 111 5.92 2.00 -8.07
CA ASP A 111 6.91 1.70 -7.03
C ASP A 111 8.04 0.80 -7.56
N VAL A 112 7.70 -0.18 -8.41
CA VAL A 112 8.69 -0.99 -9.14
C VAL A 112 9.53 -0.10 -10.04
N ALA A 113 8.89 0.73 -10.88
CA ALA A 113 9.59 1.62 -11.81
C ALA A 113 10.56 2.57 -11.11
N ARG A 114 10.11 3.19 -10.01
CA ARG A 114 10.96 4.06 -9.17
C ARG A 114 12.15 3.32 -8.61
N SER A 115 11.97 2.08 -8.14
CA SER A 115 13.08 1.27 -7.59
C SER A 115 14.13 0.87 -8.62
N LEU A 116 13.77 0.87 -9.91
CA LEU A 116 14.65 0.49 -11.01
C LEU A 116 15.31 1.69 -11.69
N CYS A 117 14.82 2.91 -11.44
CA CYS A 117 15.38 4.12 -12.00
C CYS A 117 16.83 4.30 -11.55
N GLY A 118 17.75 4.44 -12.52
CA GLY A 118 19.19 4.52 -12.26
C GLY A 118 19.89 3.17 -12.01
N ILE A 119 19.16 2.06 -12.08
CA ILE A 119 19.71 0.68 -11.95
C ILE A 119 19.52 -0.09 -13.26
N ALA A 120 18.29 -0.12 -13.77
CA ALA A 120 17.99 -0.68 -15.08
C ALA A 120 18.48 0.28 -16.19
N LYS A 121 18.75 -0.26 -17.39
CA LYS A 121 19.16 0.52 -18.56
C LYS A 121 18.03 1.41 -19.07
N SER A 122 16.82 0.88 -19.11
CA SER A 122 15.59 1.62 -19.38
C SER A 122 14.44 1.02 -18.61
N VAL A 123 13.46 1.84 -18.25
CA VAL A 123 12.25 1.40 -17.56
C VAL A 123 11.04 1.97 -18.29
N LYS A 124 10.02 1.17 -18.54
CA LYS A 124 8.75 1.61 -19.12
C LYS A 124 7.59 1.07 -18.29
N VAL A 125 6.59 1.91 -18.00
CA VAL A 125 5.33 1.48 -17.37
C VAL A 125 4.26 1.49 -18.45
N VAL A 126 3.83 0.32 -18.88
CA VAL A 126 3.01 0.13 -20.07
C VAL A 126 1.53 0.05 -19.69
N THR A 127 0.74 1.00 -20.14
CA THR A 127 -0.72 0.96 -20.01
C THR A 127 -1.32 0.27 -21.22
N LEU A 128 -1.94 -0.89 -21.01
CA LEU A 128 -2.56 -1.67 -22.08
C LEU A 128 -3.97 -1.13 -22.42
N PRO A 129 -4.28 -0.85 -23.69
CA PRO A 129 -5.56 -0.29 -24.08
C PRO A 129 -6.69 -1.32 -24.06
N GLY A 130 -7.89 -0.88 -23.67
CA GLY A 130 -9.11 -1.69 -23.72
C GLY A 130 -9.22 -2.73 -22.61
N LEU A 131 -8.45 -2.62 -21.53
CA LEU A 131 -8.60 -3.47 -20.36
C LEU A 131 -9.88 -3.14 -19.57
N PRO A 132 -10.62 -4.14 -19.07
CA PRO A 132 -11.68 -3.92 -18.09
C PRO A 132 -11.10 -3.41 -16.76
N GLU A 133 -11.96 -2.93 -15.86
CA GLU A 133 -11.55 -2.59 -14.49
C GLU A 133 -10.93 -3.84 -13.83
N LYS A 134 -9.75 -3.69 -13.20
CA LYS A 134 -8.94 -4.79 -12.63
C LYS A 134 -8.44 -5.80 -13.66
N GLY A 135 -8.49 -5.46 -14.94
CA GLY A 135 -7.92 -6.27 -16.00
C GLY A 135 -6.40 -6.30 -15.95
N ASP A 136 -5.82 -7.40 -16.43
CA ASP A 136 -4.37 -7.62 -16.48
C ASP A 136 -3.89 -7.96 -17.90
N VAL A 137 -2.58 -8.16 -18.09
CA VAL A 137 -2.02 -8.52 -19.41
C VAL A 137 -2.57 -9.85 -19.92
N SER A 138 -2.98 -10.77 -19.04
CA SER A 138 -3.64 -12.00 -19.46
C SER A 138 -4.99 -11.68 -20.10
N ASP A 139 -5.80 -10.81 -19.50
CA ASP A 139 -7.09 -10.40 -20.07
C ASP A 139 -6.90 -9.69 -21.42
N TRP A 140 -5.85 -8.89 -21.56
CA TRP A 140 -5.48 -8.27 -22.83
C TRP A 140 -5.18 -9.33 -23.90
N ILE A 141 -4.36 -10.33 -23.59
CA ILE A 141 -4.00 -11.43 -24.51
C ILE A 141 -5.25 -12.24 -24.89
N GLU A 142 -6.09 -12.60 -23.92
CA GLU A 142 -7.30 -13.38 -24.18
C GLU A 142 -8.31 -12.63 -25.06
N ALA A 143 -8.44 -11.30 -24.89
CA ALA A 143 -9.27 -10.49 -25.78
C ALA A 143 -8.78 -10.58 -27.25
N ARG A 144 -7.46 -10.54 -27.49
CA ARG A 144 -6.90 -10.62 -28.85
C ARG A 144 -7.05 -12.03 -29.45
N LYS A 145 -6.95 -13.06 -28.63
CA LYS A 145 -7.30 -14.43 -29.06
C LYS A 145 -8.78 -14.52 -29.44
N GLY A 146 -9.67 -13.87 -28.69
CA GLY A 146 -11.10 -13.75 -29.01
C GLY A 146 -11.38 -13.03 -30.33
N GLU A 147 -10.50 -12.10 -30.73
CA GLU A 147 -10.51 -11.45 -32.05
C GLU A 147 -9.93 -12.33 -33.18
N GLY A 148 -9.46 -13.54 -32.87
CA GLY A 148 -8.88 -14.48 -33.84
C GLY A 148 -7.41 -14.21 -34.20
N LYS A 149 -6.69 -13.40 -33.42
CA LYS A 149 -5.26 -13.12 -33.64
C LYS A 149 -4.40 -14.29 -33.17
N ASP A 150 -3.37 -14.62 -33.96
CA ASP A 150 -2.35 -15.59 -33.56
C ASP A 150 -1.35 -15.02 -32.55
N LEU A 151 -0.54 -15.89 -31.93
CA LEU A 151 0.40 -15.50 -30.87
C LEU A 151 1.49 -14.55 -31.35
N GLU A 152 1.94 -14.65 -32.61
CA GLU A 152 2.96 -13.77 -33.17
C GLU A 152 2.41 -12.36 -33.38
N THR A 153 1.17 -12.25 -33.85
CA THR A 153 0.45 -10.98 -33.99
C THR A 153 0.22 -10.34 -32.63
N ILE A 154 -0.22 -11.12 -31.63
CA ILE A 154 -0.41 -10.63 -30.26
C ILE A 154 0.90 -10.11 -29.67
N LYS A 155 1.98 -10.87 -29.86
CA LYS A 155 3.32 -10.47 -29.43
C LYS A 155 3.78 -9.19 -30.12
N ALA A 156 3.62 -9.09 -31.43
CA ALA A 156 4.00 -7.91 -32.20
C ALA A 156 3.24 -6.65 -31.74
N GLU A 157 1.93 -6.76 -31.51
CA GLU A 157 1.12 -5.66 -30.95
C GLU A 157 1.61 -5.25 -29.55
N LEU A 158 1.88 -6.22 -28.67
CA LEU A 158 2.39 -5.95 -27.33
C LEU A 158 3.75 -5.24 -27.38
N LEU A 159 4.67 -5.71 -28.23
CA LEU A 159 5.99 -5.08 -28.40
C LEU A 159 5.87 -3.67 -28.97
N SER A 160 4.95 -3.44 -29.92
CA SER A 160 4.69 -2.10 -30.45
C SER A 160 4.18 -1.13 -29.36
N LEU A 161 3.34 -1.62 -28.43
CA LEU A 161 2.92 -0.83 -27.26
C LEU A 161 4.09 -0.53 -26.33
N VAL A 162 4.98 -1.50 -26.10
CA VAL A 162 6.19 -1.30 -25.30
C VAL A 162 7.11 -0.27 -25.96
N ASP A 163 7.32 -0.35 -27.28
CA ASP A 163 8.19 0.56 -28.03
C ASP A 163 7.66 2.00 -28.03
N SER A 164 6.36 2.16 -28.25
CA SER A 164 5.67 3.46 -28.23
C SER A 164 5.51 4.06 -26.82
N THR A 165 5.62 3.24 -25.76
CA THR A 165 5.60 3.72 -24.38
C THR A 165 6.85 4.55 -24.11
N ALA A 166 6.64 5.77 -23.60
CA ALA A 166 7.72 6.65 -23.20
C ALA A 166 8.54 6.02 -22.05
N GLU A 167 9.85 6.24 -22.08
CA GLU A 167 10.71 5.84 -20.97
C GLU A 167 10.25 6.52 -19.68
N TYR A 168 10.16 5.72 -18.62
CA TYR A 168 9.82 6.16 -17.29
C TYR A 168 10.87 7.15 -16.83
N LYS A 169 10.45 8.41 -16.79
CA LYS A 169 11.15 9.44 -16.06
C LYS A 169 10.41 9.58 -14.75
N PRO A 170 11.08 9.45 -13.60
CA PRO A 170 10.49 9.95 -12.37
C PRO A 170 10.07 11.38 -12.68
N LEU A 171 8.78 11.68 -12.55
CA LEU A 171 8.37 13.08 -12.43
C LEU A 171 9.32 13.65 -11.39
N ALA A 172 10.00 14.77 -11.69
CA ALA A 172 10.93 15.39 -10.77
C ALA A 172 10.23 15.46 -9.42
N GLU A 173 10.53 14.50 -8.56
CA GLU A 173 9.92 14.43 -7.27
C GLU A 173 10.53 15.66 -6.63
N LYS A 174 9.69 16.63 -6.23
CA LYS A 174 10.02 17.37 -5.01
C LYS A 174 10.50 16.28 -4.07
N PRO A 175 11.78 16.30 -3.66
CA PRO A 175 12.49 15.14 -3.15
C PRO A 175 11.52 14.37 -2.29
N THR A 176 11.26 13.10 -2.65
CA THR A 176 10.43 12.24 -1.84
C THR A 176 11.05 12.27 -0.47
N GLU A 177 10.47 13.12 0.37
CA GLU A 177 10.40 12.88 1.77
C GLU A 177 9.80 11.46 1.84
N VAL A 178 10.68 10.45 1.96
CA VAL A 178 10.57 9.56 3.12
C VAL A 178 10.01 10.49 4.19
N PRO A 179 8.83 10.25 4.79
CA PRO A 179 8.39 11.11 5.87
C PRO A 179 9.44 10.97 6.99
N GLN A 180 10.54 11.71 6.86
CA GLN A 180 11.22 12.41 7.90
C GLN A 180 10.11 13.30 8.38
N LYS A 181 9.30 12.71 9.27
CA LYS A 181 8.58 13.42 10.29
C LYS A 181 9.52 14.56 10.65
N GLU A 182 9.24 15.78 10.21
CA GLU A 182 9.98 16.96 10.66
C GLU A 182 10.19 16.71 12.14
N PRO A 183 11.42 16.81 12.67
CA PRO A 183 11.58 16.66 14.10
C PRO A 183 10.58 17.64 14.71
N LYS A 184 9.50 17.11 15.30
CA LYS A 184 8.45 17.90 15.97
C LYS A 184 9.03 18.76 17.09
N VAL A 185 10.30 18.56 17.37
CA VAL A 185 11.13 19.25 18.33
C VAL A 185 11.99 20.25 17.56
N ARG A 186 11.59 21.52 17.61
CA ARG A 186 12.47 22.63 17.27
C ARG A 186 13.42 22.85 18.43
N ALA A 187 14.72 22.69 18.21
CA ALA A 187 15.72 23.13 19.18
C ALA A 187 15.71 24.67 19.23
N VAL A 188 15.59 25.22 20.43
CA VAL A 188 15.50 26.65 20.68
C VAL A 188 16.58 27.00 21.69
N SER A 189 17.36 28.05 21.42
CA SER A 189 18.35 28.55 22.39
C SER A 189 17.65 29.17 23.60
N VAL A 190 18.34 29.22 24.76
CA VAL A 190 17.79 29.86 25.97
C VAL A 190 17.35 31.30 25.71
N ARG A 191 18.12 32.04 24.89
CA ARG A 191 17.78 33.42 24.51
C ARG A 191 16.51 33.50 23.68
N GLU A 192 16.36 32.63 22.67
CA GLU A 192 15.15 32.58 21.87
C GLU A 192 13.94 32.17 22.70
N PHE A 193 14.09 31.19 23.59
CA PHE A 193 13.02 30.74 24.48
C PHE A 193 12.52 31.86 25.39
N LEU A 194 13.43 32.66 25.96
CA LEU A 194 13.07 33.82 26.79
C LEU A 194 12.33 34.91 26.01
N LEU A 195 12.52 34.99 24.69
CA LEU A 195 11.88 35.96 23.81
C LEU A 195 10.63 35.41 23.11
N MET A 196 10.28 34.15 23.33
CA MET A 196 9.08 33.54 22.74
C MET A 196 7.81 34.10 23.36
N GLN A 197 6.86 34.48 22.50
CA GLN A 197 5.50 34.81 22.91
C GLN A 197 4.66 33.53 22.84
N PHE A 198 4.24 33.03 24.00
CA PHE A 198 3.35 31.88 24.07
C PHE A 198 1.89 32.35 23.95
N PRO A 199 1.09 31.78 23.03
CA PRO A 199 -0.32 32.11 22.96
C PRO A 199 -1.01 31.73 24.29
N PRO A 200 -2.03 32.48 24.71
CA PRO A 200 -2.79 32.14 25.91
C PRO A 200 -3.45 30.75 25.72
N ARG A 201 -3.48 29.96 26.80
CA ARG A 201 -4.14 28.65 26.77
C ARG A 201 -5.65 28.83 26.60
N GLU A 202 -6.18 28.33 25.50
CA GLU A 202 -7.63 28.26 25.29
C GLU A 202 -8.25 27.10 26.10
N ASN A 203 -9.55 27.22 26.41
CA ASN A 203 -10.33 26.14 27.02
C ASN A 203 -11.33 25.55 26.03
N ILE A 204 -11.44 24.22 26.03
CA ILE A 204 -12.54 23.47 25.41
C ILE A 204 -13.77 23.51 26.32
N LEU A 205 -13.56 23.40 27.64
CA LEU A 205 -14.62 23.54 28.64
C LEU A 205 -14.09 24.32 29.86
N SER A 206 -14.35 25.62 29.92
CA SER A 206 -13.78 26.53 30.90
C SER A 206 -14.39 26.32 32.30
N PRO A 207 -13.61 26.40 33.40
CA PRO A 207 -12.14 26.51 33.45
C PRO A 207 -11.43 25.14 33.53
N TRP A 208 -12.15 24.06 33.25
CA TRP A 208 -11.72 22.70 33.59
C TRP A 208 -10.83 22.04 32.53
N LEU A 209 -11.20 22.13 31.25
CA LEU A 209 -10.57 21.40 30.15
C LEU A 209 -9.89 22.36 29.16
N PRO A 210 -8.56 22.51 29.21
CA PRO A 210 -7.80 23.30 28.25
C PRO A 210 -7.65 22.60 26.90
N THR A 211 -7.46 23.38 25.84
CA THR A 211 -7.07 22.89 24.51
C THR A 211 -5.72 22.18 24.61
N GLN A 212 -5.59 21.01 23.99
CA GLN A 212 -4.42 20.11 24.14
C GLN A 212 -4.18 19.59 25.58
N GLY A 213 -5.15 19.75 26.49
CA GLY A 213 -5.11 19.21 27.84
C GLY A 213 -5.63 17.78 27.94
N LEU A 214 -5.21 17.08 29.01
CA LEU A 214 -5.75 15.79 29.42
C LEU A 214 -6.40 15.95 30.80
N CYS A 215 -7.67 15.55 30.92
CA CYS A 215 -8.39 15.53 32.19
C CYS A 215 -8.92 14.12 32.47
N MET A 216 -8.84 13.69 33.73
CA MET A 216 -9.36 12.40 34.19
C MET A 216 -10.62 12.61 35.03
N VAL A 217 -11.71 11.92 34.69
CA VAL A 217 -12.93 11.86 35.50
C VAL A 217 -12.96 10.53 36.22
N HIS A 218 -12.94 10.55 37.55
CA HIS A 218 -12.92 9.36 38.39
C HIS A 218 -14.06 9.41 39.42
N ALA A 219 -14.73 8.27 39.63
CA ALA A 219 -15.77 8.04 40.64
C ALA A 219 -16.06 6.53 40.77
N PRO A 220 -16.66 6.05 41.88
CA PRO A 220 -17.11 4.67 42.05
C PRO A 220 -18.08 4.18 40.96
N ARG A 221 -18.28 2.85 40.88
CA ARG A 221 -19.23 2.24 39.93
C ARG A 221 -20.66 2.72 40.23
N GLY A 222 -21.42 3.04 39.18
CA GLY A 222 -22.82 3.47 39.31
C GLY A 222 -23.06 4.96 39.59
N VAL A 223 -22.01 5.77 39.76
CA VAL A 223 -22.14 7.20 40.14
C VAL A 223 -22.40 8.13 38.93
N GLY A 224 -22.56 7.59 37.72
CA GLY A 224 -22.96 8.38 36.54
C GLY A 224 -21.81 9.02 35.76
N LYS A 225 -20.58 8.50 35.84
CA LYS A 225 -19.43 8.96 35.03
C LYS A 225 -19.74 9.01 33.54
N THR A 226 -20.42 7.99 33.00
CA THR A 226 -20.82 7.92 31.59
C THR A 226 -21.74 9.08 31.22
N PHE A 227 -22.74 9.37 32.05
CA PHE A 227 -23.64 10.51 31.86
C PHE A 227 -22.89 11.84 31.96
N PHE A 228 -21.96 11.97 32.90
CA PHE A 228 -21.12 13.16 33.02
C PHE A 228 -20.29 13.38 31.75
N SER A 229 -19.59 12.37 31.25
CA SER A 229 -18.78 12.44 30.04
C SER A 229 -19.62 12.77 28.80
N LEU A 230 -20.81 12.17 28.68
CA LEU A 230 -21.73 12.43 27.57
C LEU A 230 -22.23 13.88 27.58
N ASN A 231 -22.66 14.40 28.74
CA ASN A 231 -23.16 15.77 28.82
C ASN A 231 -22.05 16.81 28.65
N ALA A 232 -20.84 16.52 29.14
CA ALA A 232 -19.67 17.34 28.85
C ALA A 232 -19.38 17.35 27.33
N ALA A 233 -19.43 16.20 26.66
CA ALA A 233 -19.26 16.10 25.21
C ALA A 233 -20.31 16.92 24.45
N VAL A 234 -21.59 16.85 24.85
CA VAL A 234 -22.67 17.64 24.23
C VAL A 234 -22.47 19.15 24.43
N ALA A 235 -22.08 19.58 25.64
CA ALA A 235 -21.79 20.99 25.89
C ALA A 235 -20.63 21.51 25.03
N VAL A 236 -19.57 20.71 24.86
CA VAL A 236 -18.46 21.06 23.96
C VAL A 236 -18.91 21.10 22.50
N ALA A 237 -19.66 20.10 22.04
CA ALA A 237 -20.14 20.01 20.66
C ALA A 237 -21.07 21.17 20.28
N SER A 238 -21.85 21.67 21.24
CA SER A 238 -22.80 22.76 21.02
C SER A 238 -22.26 24.15 21.33
N GLY A 239 -21.10 24.28 21.97
CA GLY A 239 -20.67 25.56 22.55
C GLY A 239 -21.55 25.99 23.73
N GLY A 240 -22.17 25.03 24.41
CA GLY A 240 -23.12 25.25 25.50
C GLY A 240 -22.47 25.19 26.88
N GLN A 241 -23.31 24.97 27.90
CA GLN A 241 -22.91 24.87 29.29
C GLN A 241 -23.30 23.51 29.87
N PHE A 242 -22.43 22.92 30.68
CA PHE A 242 -22.73 21.74 31.49
C PHE A 242 -22.27 21.97 32.92
N LEU A 243 -23.21 21.91 33.88
CA LEU A 243 -22.99 22.32 35.26
C LEU A 243 -22.40 23.74 35.32
N ARG A 244 -21.27 23.91 36.01
CA ARG A 244 -20.52 25.17 36.11
C ARG A 244 -19.51 25.38 34.98
N PHE A 245 -19.45 24.47 34.00
CA PHE A 245 -18.44 24.50 32.96
C PHE A 245 -19.05 24.97 31.64
N GLN A 246 -18.32 25.83 30.92
CA GLN A 246 -18.82 26.48 29.70
C GLN A 246 -17.88 26.23 28.53
N ALA A 247 -18.43 25.81 27.39
CA ALA A 247 -17.71 25.75 26.14
C ALA A 247 -17.76 27.14 25.47
N PRO A 248 -16.63 27.82 25.27
CA PRO A 248 -16.63 29.17 24.69
C PRO A 248 -17.04 29.18 23.20
N LYS A 249 -16.87 28.05 22.50
CA LYS A 249 -17.26 27.85 21.11
C LYS A 249 -17.58 26.37 20.86
N PRO A 250 -18.43 26.05 19.86
CA PRO A 250 -18.63 24.68 19.41
C PRO A 250 -17.32 24.06 18.89
N CYS A 251 -17.04 22.82 19.30
CA CYS A 251 -15.86 22.05 18.86
C CYS A 251 -16.26 20.63 18.45
N GLY A 252 -15.58 20.05 17.47
CA GLY A 252 -15.80 18.65 17.10
C GLY A 252 -15.43 17.71 18.26
N VAL A 253 -16.34 16.79 18.61
CA VAL A 253 -16.15 15.83 19.71
C VAL A 253 -16.25 14.41 19.19
N LEU A 254 -15.28 13.57 19.58
CA LEU A 254 -15.33 12.13 19.42
C LEU A 254 -15.53 11.49 20.80
N LEU A 255 -16.64 10.78 20.98
CA LEU A 255 -16.91 10.00 22.18
C LEU A 255 -16.65 8.52 21.89
N CYS A 256 -15.66 7.93 22.56
CA CYS A 256 -15.38 6.51 22.48
C CYS A 256 -15.87 5.83 23.77
N ASP A 257 -16.88 4.98 23.67
CA ASP A 257 -17.40 4.17 24.78
C ASP A 257 -17.07 2.69 24.55
N GLY A 258 -16.48 2.05 25.56
CA GLY A 258 -16.10 0.64 25.53
C GLY A 258 -16.93 -0.24 26.47
N GLU A 259 -17.86 0.31 27.25
CA GLU A 259 -18.64 -0.45 28.24
C GLU A 259 -20.09 -0.70 27.82
N MET A 260 -20.72 0.17 27.02
CA MET A 260 -22.11 -0.05 26.63
C MET A 260 -22.24 -1.06 25.48
N PRO A 261 -23.07 -2.12 25.62
CA PRO A 261 -23.45 -2.95 24.48
C PRO A 261 -24.20 -2.05 23.49
N GLY A 262 -23.71 -1.98 22.25
CA GLY A 262 -24.34 -1.19 21.20
C GLY A 262 -25.84 -1.48 21.14
N GLY A 263 -26.66 -0.43 21.18
CA GLY A 263 -28.11 -0.53 20.99
C GLY A 263 -28.45 -1.21 19.65
N PRO A 264 -29.74 -1.50 19.38
CA PRO A 264 -30.21 -2.45 18.37
C PRO A 264 -30.06 -1.99 16.89
N THR A 265 -29.03 -1.23 16.58
CA THR A 265 -28.50 -1.07 15.24
C THR A 265 -27.06 -1.56 15.25
N GLY A 266 -26.90 -2.87 15.08
CA GLY A 266 -25.62 -3.54 15.03
C GLY A 266 -24.73 -2.92 13.95
N THR A 267 -23.71 -2.18 14.37
CA THR A 267 -22.50 -1.98 13.59
C THR A 267 -21.34 -1.90 14.58
N PRO A 268 -20.38 -2.85 14.53
CA PRO A 268 -19.13 -2.71 15.26
C PRO A 268 -18.41 -1.47 14.75
N CYS A 269 -17.75 -0.72 15.66
CA CYS A 269 -16.86 0.42 15.43
C CYS A 269 -16.46 0.60 13.94
N LYS A 270 -17.28 1.35 13.21
CA LYS A 270 -16.90 1.99 11.95
C LYS A 270 -17.14 3.46 12.16
N ASP A 271 -16.05 4.21 12.02
CA ASP A 271 -15.95 5.65 11.94
C ASP A 271 -17.27 6.34 11.61
N HIS A 272 -17.99 6.79 12.64
CA HIS A 272 -19.04 7.78 12.45
C HIS A 272 -18.37 9.15 12.33
N LEU A 273 -17.66 9.35 11.21
CA LEU A 273 -17.32 10.65 10.68
C LEU A 273 -18.60 11.27 10.10
N ARG A 274 -19.42 11.85 10.96
CA ARG A 274 -20.29 12.94 10.56
C ARG A 274 -19.68 14.23 11.10
N ARG A 275 -19.01 14.95 10.21
CA ARG A 275 -18.76 16.39 10.40
C ARG A 275 -20.12 17.07 10.36
N GLY A 276 -20.56 17.58 11.50
CA GLY A 276 -21.53 18.66 11.64
C GLY A 276 -20.79 19.86 12.22
#